data_AF-G7M8Q1-F1
#
_entry.id   AF-G7M8Q1-F1
#
_cell.length_a   1.000
_cell.length_b   1.000
_cell.length_c   1.000
_cell.angle_alpha   90.00
_cell.angle_beta   90.00
_cell.angle_gamma   90.00
#
_symmetry.space_group_name_H-M   'P 1'
#
loop_
_entity.id
_entity.type
_entity.pdbx_description
1 polymer ?
#
loop_
_entity_poly.entity_id
_entity_poly.type
_entity_poly.pdbx_seq_one_letter_code
_entity_poly.pdbx_strand_id
1 'polypeptide(L)'
;MEEKEIRYKQGVKWSIFYIIIYSLFTISLMYIEPKIFKIVLGIVGLIFIVVYTFTIRYNKERLFVLGLISMFAVMHMGIAFGSVIDIETVIAIGIAVSIMDVLSFTKYGKNTANAKAMSNIQFVSKLIVYGKTRNNELIPTCGLGDYLYYAIWIVGIHNVSDKLWAYAIASLLIFIGTLVDSIIIGYIYKKDNYNGFPATIIPFSLVSIFYGFLYFLN
;
A
#
# COMPACT_ATOMS: atom_id res chain seq x y z
N MET A 1 -1.27 -28.52 1.27
CA MET A 1 -0.70 -27.67 2.35
C MET A 1 0.63 -27.07 1.93
N GLU A 2 1.54 -27.88 1.37
CA GLU A 2 2.86 -27.47 0.87
C GLU A 2 2.82 -26.40 -0.23
N GLU A 3 1.94 -26.55 -1.23
CA GLU A 3 1.80 -25.55 -2.31
C GLU A 3 1.30 -24.18 -1.82
N LYS A 4 0.36 -24.17 -0.87
CA LYS A 4 -0.15 -22.93 -0.22
C LYS A 4 0.99 -22.22 0.53
N GLU A 5 1.86 -22.98 1.19
CA GLU A 5 3.01 -22.43 1.92
C GLU A 5 4.09 -21.89 0.98
N ILE A 6 4.36 -22.56 -0.15
CA ILE A 6 5.30 -22.08 -1.17
C ILE A 6 4.80 -20.76 -1.78
N ARG A 7 3.53 -20.71 -2.19
CA ARG A 7 2.93 -19.48 -2.77
C ARG A 7 2.93 -18.33 -1.76
N TYR A 8 2.64 -18.63 -0.48
CA TYR A 8 2.71 -17.65 0.60
C TYR A 8 4.13 -17.06 0.73
N LYS A 9 5.15 -17.92 0.85
CA LYS A 9 6.55 -17.47 0.97
C LYS A 9 7.00 -16.66 -0.25
N GLN A 10 6.54 -17.01 -1.45
CA GLN A 10 6.83 -16.23 -2.65
C GLN A 10 6.14 -14.86 -2.64
N GLY A 11 4.88 -14.79 -2.18
CA GLY A 11 4.15 -13.54 -2.00
C GLY A 11 4.88 -12.60 -1.04
N VAL A 12 5.27 -13.11 0.12
CA VAL A 12 6.05 -12.34 1.12
C VAL A 12 7.36 -11.82 0.52
N LYS A 13 8.10 -12.65 -0.24
CA LYS A 13 9.34 -12.22 -0.90
C LYS A 13 9.11 -11.07 -1.87
N TRP A 14 8.07 -11.15 -2.70
CA TRP A 14 7.73 -10.09 -3.64
C TRP A 14 7.24 -8.83 -2.93
N SER A 15 6.40 -8.95 -1.89
CA SER A 15 5.95 -7.81 -1.08
C SER A 15 7.13 -7.08 -0.43
N ILE A 16 8.08 -7.82 0.18
CA ILE A 16 9.31 -7.25 0.75
C ILE A 16 10.11 -6.51 -0.31
N PHE A 17 10.36 -7.16 -1.45
CA PHE A 17 11.11 -6.54 -2.54
C PHE A 17 10.45 -5.25 -3.03
N TYR A 18 9.13 -5.28 -3.25
CA TYR A 18 8.40 -4.11 -3.71
C TYR A 18 8.36 -3.00 -2.68
N ILE A 19 8.13 -3.28 -1.40
CA ILE A 19 8.11 -2.24 -0.36
C ILE A 19 9.47 -1.53 -0.28
N ILE A 20 10.58 -2.26 -0.34
CA ILE A 20 11.93 -1.65 -0.31
C ILE A 20 12.12 -0.71 -1.51
N ILE A 21 11.87 -1.21 -2.72
CA ILE A 21 12.07 -0.43 -3.96
C ILE A 21 11.09 0.76 -4.00
N TYR A 22 9.84 0.53 -3.63
CA TYR A 22 8.79 1.55 -3.62
C TYR A 22 9.11 2.68 -2.64
N SER A 23 9.57 2.36 -1.43
CA SER A 23 9.98 3.36 -0.44
C SER A 23 11.17 4.17 -0.93
N LEU A 24 12.20 3.52 -1.48
CA LEU A 24 13.36 4.21 -2.05
C LEU A 24 12.96 5.20 -3.16
N PHE A 25 12.10 4.77 -4.08
CA PHE A 25 11.59 5.66 -5.13
C PHE A 25 10.72 6.79 -4.57
N THR A 26 9.83 6.49 -3.62
CA THR A 26 8.96 7.49 -3.00
C THR A 26 9.78 8.62 -2.37
N ILE A 27 10.80 8.27 -1.56
CA ILE A 27 11.70 9.25 -0.95
C ILE A 27 12.44 10.02 -2.04
N SER A 28 13.05 9.33 -3.01
CA SER A 28 13.86 9.97 -4.04
C SER A 28 13.06 10.98 -4.85
N LEU A 29 11.86 10.60 -5.29
CA LEU A 29 10.95 11.46 -6.05
C LEU A 29 10.43 12.64 -5.21
N MET A 30 10.22 12.44 -3.91
CA MET A 30 9.87 13.54 -3.01
C MET A 30 10.95 14.64 -2.99
N TYR A 31 12.24 14.30 -3.12
CA TYR A 31 13.32 15.30 -3.15
C TYR A 31 13.60 15.86 -4.55
N ILE A 32 13.50 15.03 -5.59
CA ILE A 32 13.91 15.40 -6.95
C ILE A 32 12.82 16.20 -7.66
N GLU A 33 11.54 15.86 -7.44
CA GLU A 33 10.45 16.44 -8.22
C GLU A 33 10.05 17.83 -7.72
N PRO A 34 9.95 18.84 -8.61
CA PRO A 34 9.35 20.12 -8.27
C PRO A 34 7.88 19.96 -7.86
N LYS A 35 7.39 20.86 -7.00
CA LYS A 35 6.00 20.82 -6.47
C LYS A 35 4.93 20.69 -7.56
N ILE A 36 5.02 21.49 -8.62
CA ILE A 36 4.05 21.46 -9.74
C ILE A 36 4.10 20.09 -10.43
N PHE A 37 5.28 19.51 -10.59
CA PHE A 37 5.45 18.23 -11.26
C PHE A 37 4.81 17.08 -10.47
N LYS A 38 4.97 17.06 -9.13
CA LYS A 38 4.29 16.10 -8.24
C LYS A 38 2.77 16.14 -8.42
N ILE A 39 2.19 17.34 -8.41
CA ILE A 39 0.74 17.52 -8.57
C ILE A 39 0.26 17.01 -9.94
N VAL A 40 0.95 17.39 -11.02
CA VAL A 40 0.61 16.94 -12.38
C VAL A 40 0.69 15.42 -12.49
N LEU A 41 1.78 14.80 -12.03
CA LEU A 41 1.92 13.35 -12.07
C LEU A 41 0.90 12.63 -11.16
N GLY A 42 0.55 13.22 -10.01
CA GLY A 42 -0.52 12.70 -9.16
C GLY A 42 -1.87 12.68 -9.85
N ILE A 43 -2.22 13.75 -10.58
CA ILE A 43 -3.47 13.81 -11.37
C ILE A 43 -3.43 12.81 -12.53
N VAL A 44 -2.33 12.73 -13.26
CA VAL A 44 -2.15 11.74 -14.34
C VAL A 44 -2.29 10.32 -13.80
N GLY A 45 -1.69 10.03 -12.63
CA GLY A 45 -1.82 8.76 -11.94
C GLY A 45 -3.27 8.44 -11.58
N LEU A 46 -4.00 9.41 -11.03
CA LEU A 46 -5.43 9.24 -10.70
C LEU A 46 -6.26 8.93 -11.96
N ILE A 47 -6.07 9.69 -13.04
CA ILE A 47 -6.77 9.46 -14.31
C ILE A 47 -6.45 8.05 -14.83
N PHE A 48 -5.19 7.65 -14.80
CA PHE A 48 -4.77 6.32 -15.23
C PHE A 48 -5.46 5.22 -14.42
N ILE A 49 -5.46 5.30 -13.07
CA ILE A 49 -6.09 4.30 -12.20
C ILE A 49 -7.59 4.20 -12.48
N VAL A 50 -8.29 5.32 -12.65
CA VAL A 50 -9.73 5.32 -12.95
C VAL A 50 -9.99 4.68 -14.31
N VAL A 51 -9.25 5.09 -15.36
CA VAL A 51 -9.41 4.53 -16.71
C VAL A 51 -9.08 3.03 -16.74
N TYR A 52 -7.97 2.63 -16.13
CA TYR A 52 -7.54 1.23 -16.09
C TYR A 52 -8.54 0.34 -15.35
N THR A 53 -8.99 0.79 -14.19
CA THR A 53 -9.90 0.01 -13.34
C THR A 53 -11.27 -0.16 -13.99
N PHE A 54 -11.87 0.93 -14.49
CA PHE A 54 -13.26 0.92 -14.94
C PHE A 54 -13.45 0.72 -16.46
N THR A 55 -12.48 1.11 -17.28
CA THR A 55 -12.65 1.16 -18.75
C THR A 55 -11.88 0.06 -19.47
N ILE A 56 -10.62 -0.16 -19.09
CA ILE A 56 -9.77 -1.16 -19.78
C ILE A 56 -10.30 -2.57 -19.48
N ARG A 57 -10.45 -3.45 -20.47
CA ARG A 57 -10.93 -4.82 -20.23
C ARG A 57 -9.91 -5.64 -19.44
N TYR A 58 -10.41 -6.50 -18.55
CA TYR A 58 -9.57 -7.44 -17.80
C TYR A 58 -8.79 -8.35 -18.75
N ASN A 59 -7.47 -8.44 -18.55
CA ASN A 59 -6.60 -9.38 -19.23
C ASN A 59 -5.52 -9.86 -18.26
N LYS A 60 -5.53 -11.16 -17.96
CA LYS A 60 -4.62 -11.80 -17.00
C LYS A 60 -3.14 -11.59 -17.37
N GLU A 61 -2.79 -11.68 -18.64
CA GLU A 61 -1.41 -11.56 -19.12
C GLU A 61 -0.83 -10.17 -18.87
N ARG A 62 -1.69 -9.15 -18.86
CA ARG A 62 -1.31 -7.75 -18.65
C ARG A 62 -1.28 -7.34 -17.18
N LEU A 63 -1.84 -8.13 -16.27
CA LEU A 63 -1.95 -7.77 -14.85
C LEU A 63 -0.60 -7.47 -14.19
N PHE A 64 0.45 -8.19 -14.58
CA PHE A 64 1.78 -7.93 -14.04
C PHE A 64 2.28 -6.53 -14.40
N VAL A 65 2.29 -6.21 -15.69
CA VAL A 65 2.83 -4.93 -16.19
C VAL A 65 1.91 -3.77 -15.78
N LEU A 66 0.60 -3.92 -15.96
CA LEU A 66 -0.37 -2.89 -15.58
C LEU A 66 -0.44 -2.72 -14.06
N GLY A 67 -0.21 -3.78 -13.27
CA GLY A 67 -0.07 -3.69 -11.82
C GLY A 67 1.14 -2.86 -11.41
N LEU A 68 2.30 -3.05 -12.05
CA LEU A 68 3.48 -2.22 -11.82
C LEU A 68 3.25 -0.75 -12.23
N ILE A 69 2.67 -0.50 -13.40
CA ILE A 69 2.33 0.87 -13.84
C ILE A 69 1.35 1.51 -12.84
N SER A 70 0.35 0.75 -12.38
CA SER A 70 -0.60 1.21 -11.37
C SER A 70 0.08 1.52 -10.04
N MET A 71 1.05 0.70 -9.63
CA MET A 71 1.87 0.95 -8.43
C MET A 71 2.62 2.28 -8.55
N PHE A 72 3.24 2.56 -9.70
CA PHE A 72 3.88 3.86 -9.97
C PHE A 72 2.86 5.02 -9.98
N ALA A 73 1.68 4.81 -10.56
CA ALA A 73 0.62 5.81 -10.58
C ALA A 73 0.16 6.19 -9.16
N VAL A 74 -0.10 5.19 -8.30
CA VAL A 74 -0.49 5.46 -6.91
C VAL A 74 0.64 6.02 -6.06
N MET A 75 1.91 5.75 -6.41
CA MET A 75 3.07 6.41 -5.78
C MET A 75 3.04 7.91 -6.02
N HIS A 76 2.91 8.35 -7.27
CA HIS A 76 2.83 9.79 -7.57
C HIS A 76 1.57 10.43 -6.98
N MET A 77 0.45 9.71 -6.95
CA MET A 77 -0.73 10.18 -6.21
C MET A 77 -0.40 10.38 -4.73
N GLY A 78 0.22 9.39 -4.08
CA GLY A 78 0.55 9.47 -2.66
C GLY A 78 1.57 10.57 -2.34
N ILE A 79 2.57 10.77 -3.20
CA ILE A 79 3.52 11.89 -3.09
C ILE A 79 2.79 13.23 -3.24
N ALA A 80 1.92 13.36 -4.25
CA ALA A 80 1.18 14.59 -4.49
C ALA A 80 0.27 14.93 -3.30
N PHE A 81 -0.54 13.97 -2.84
CA PHE A 81 -1.43 14.14 -1.70
C PHE A 81 -0.67 14.36 -0.40
N GLY A 82 0.28 13.48 -0.06
CA GLY A 82 1.03 13.52 1.19
C GLY A 82 1.87 14.79 1.35
N SER A 83 2.30 15.43 0.25
CA SER A 83 3.12 16.65 0.32
C SER A 83 2.31 17.94 0.50
N VAL A 84 0.97 17.88 0.44
CA VAL A 84 0.10 19.07 0.54
C VAL A 84 -0.88 19.04 1.71
N ILE A 85 -1.16 17.87 2.27
CA ILE A 85 -2.06 17.73 3.43
C ILE A 85 -1.29 17.93 4.74
N ASP A 86 -1.96 18.52 5.72
CA ASP A 86 -1.47 18.71 7.09
C ASP A 86 -1.35 17.38 7.84
N ILE A 87 -0.57 17.38 8.93
CA ILE A 87 -0.27 16.17 9.70
C ILE A 87 -1.52 15.58 10.36
N GLU A 88 -2.45 16.42 10.80
CA GLU A 88 -3.72 15.99 11.38
C GLU A 88 -4.55 15.22 10.35
N THR A 89 -4.61 15.73 9.11
CA THR A 89 -5.25 15.04 8.00
C THR A 89 -4.55 13.72 7.64
N VAL A 90 -3.21 13.67 7.64
CA VAL A 90 -2.46 12.41 7.42
C VAL A 90 -2.84 11.35 8.47
N ILE A 91 -2.86 11.75 9.75
CA ILE A 91 -3.22 10.86 10.86
C ILE A 91 -4.69 10.44 10.75
N ALA A 92 -5.60 11.36 10.44
CA ALA A 92 -7.02 11.07 10.29
C ALA A 92 -7.28 10.06 9.16
N ILE A 93 -6.62 10.20 8.01
CA ILE A 93 -6.66 9.21 6.92
C ILE A 93 -6.11 7.87 7.42
N GLY A 94 -4.99 7.89 8.16
CA GLY A 94 -4.41 6.73 8.82
C GLY A 94 -5.40 5.94 9.66
N ILE A 95 -6.07 6.63 10.59
CA ILE A 95 -7.10 6.05 11.47
C ILE A 95 -8.26 5.51 10.64
N ALA A 96 -8.79 6.29 9.69
CA ALA A 96 -9.95 5.89 8.89
C ALA A 96 -9.66 4.62 8.08
N VAL A 97 -8.50 4.53 7.43
CA VAL A 97 -8.08 3.34 6.66
C VAL A 97 -7.90 2.14 7.57
N SER A 98 -7.24 2.30 8.73
CA SER A 98 -7.04 1.20 9.69
C SER A 98 -8.37 0.67 10.24
N ILE A 99 -9.33 1.57 10.55
CA ILE A 99 -10.67 1.17 10.97
C ILE A 99 -11.40 0.43 9.85
N MET A 100 -11.36 0.96 8.61
CA MET A 100 -12.00 0.30 7.47
C MET A 100 -11.43 -1.09 7.21
N ASP A 101 -10.11 -1.25 7.35
CA ASP A 101 -9.43 -2.53 7.19
C ASP A 101 -9.91 -3.54 8.26
N VAL A 102 -9.98 -3.14 9.53
CA VAL A 102 -10.58 -3.97 10.61
C VAL A 102 -12.03 -4.32 10.31
N LEU A 103 -12.84 -3.33 9.94
CA LEU A 103 -14.27 -3.52 9.67
C LEU A 103 -14.51 -4.49 8.51
N SER A 104 -13.61 -4.53 7.53
CA SER A 104 -13.70 -5.45 6.39
C SER A 104 -13.72 -6.92 6.80
N PHE A 105 -13.10 -7.26 7.94
CA PHE A 105 -13.07 -8.61 8.51
C PHE A 105 -14.21 -8.89 9.51
N THR A 106 -15.06 -7.91 9.81
CA THR A 106 -16.24 -8.09 10.68
C THR A 106 -17.49 -8.49 9.88
N LYS A 107 -18.56 -8.90 10.58
CA LYS A 107 -19.87 -9.18 9.94
C LYS A 107 -20.43 -7.98 9.16
N TYR A 108 -20.11 -6.76 9.59
CA TYR A 108 -20.53 -5.52 8.94
C TYR A 108 -19.78 -5.27 7.61
N GLY A 109 -18.56 -5.79 7.48
CA GLY A 109 -17.74 -5.68 6.27
C GLY A 109 -18.44 -6.23 5.02
N LYS A 110 -19.27 -7.27 5.16
CA LYS A 110 -19.96 -7.96 4.05
C LYS A 110 -20.93 -7.07 3.26
N ASN A 111 -21.43 -6.00 3.85
CA ASN A 111 -22.40 -5.09 3.22
C ASN A 111 -21.77 -3.78 2.70
N THR A 112 -20.44 -3.64 2.80
CA THR A 112 -19.73 -2.42 2.38
C THR A 112 -19.52 -2.35 0.87
N ALA A 113 -19.22 -1.15 0.37
CA ALA A 113 -18.78 -0.97 -1.02
C ALA A 113 -17.51 -1.79 -1.33
N ASN A 114 -16.61 -1.92 -0.36
CA ASN A 114 -15.43 -2.77 -0.47
C ASN A 114 -15.82 -4.24 -0.70
N ALA A 115 -16.76 -4.81 0.07
CA ALA A 115 -17.21 -6.18 -0.14
C ALA A 115 -17.87 -6.41 -1.52
N LYS A 116 -18.63 -5.42 -2.02
CA LYS A 116 -19.20 -5.47 -3.38
C LYS A 116 -18.12 -5.39 -4.46
N ALA A 117 -17.08 -4.60 -4.26
CA ALA A 117 -15.92 -4.59 -5.14
C ALA A 117 -15.17 -5.92 -5.09
N MET A 118 -14.98 -6.48 -3.89
CA MET A 118 -14.29 -7.74 -3.64
C MET A 118 -14.95 -8.97 -4.27
N SER A 119 -16.28 -8.94 -4.47
CA SER A 119 -16.98 -10.03 -5.15
C SER A 119 -16.73 -10.06 -6.67
N ASN A 120 -16.25 -8.96 -7.26
CA ASN A 120 -15.85 -8.91 -8.67
C ASN A 120 -14.35 -9.24 -8.81
N ILE A 121 -14.04 -10.52 -9.03
CA ILE A 121 -12.66 -11.01 -9.17
C ILE A 121 -11.88 -10.26 -10.26
N GLN A 122 -12.52 -9.91 -11.39
CA GLN A 122 -11.85 -9.20 -12.48
C GLN A 122 -11.46 -7.78 -12.07
N PHE A 123 -12.32 -7.10 -11.31
CA PHE A 123 -12.05 -5.77 -10.77
C PHE A 123 -10.94 -5.83 -9.72
N VAL A 124 -11.06 -6.71 -8.73
CA VAL A 124 -10.07 -6.87 -7.64
C VAL A 124 -8.70 -7.21 -8.19
N SER A 125 -8.65 -8.10 -9.18
CA SER A 125 -7.39 -8.51 -9.79
C SER A 125 -6.64 -7.35 -10.42
N LYS A 126 -7.32 -6.28 -10.87
CA LYS A 126 -6.63 -5.09 -11.38
C LYS A 126 -6.06 -4.20 -10.27
N LEU A 127 -6.62 -4.28 -9.07
CA LEU A 127 -6.22 -3.50 -7.91
C LEU A 127 -5.12 -4.17 -7.07
N ILE A 128 -4.59 -5.30 -7.54
CA ILE A 128 -3.50 -6.03 -6.89
C ILE A 128 -2.22 -5.85 -7.72
N VAL A 129 -1.10 -5.64 -7.04
CA VAL A 129 0.22 -5.74 -7.63
C VAL A 129 0.67 -7.19 -7.58
N TYR A 130 1.30 -7.67 -8.66
CA TYR A 130 1.73 -9.06 -8.78
C TYR A 130 3.23 -9.16 -8.96
N GLY A 131 3.82 -10.11 -8.25
CA GLY A 131 5.08 -10.73 -8.64
C GLY A 131 4.86 -11.79 -9.72
N LYS A 132 5.97 -12.33 -10.23
CA LYS A 132 5.98 -13.46 -11.17
C LYS A 132 6.88 -14.59 -10.70
N THR A 133 6.47 -15.83 -10.95
CA THR A 133 7.36 -16.99 -10.83
C THR A 133 8.18 -17.19 -12.11
N ARG A 134 9.17 -18.10 -12.08
CA ARG A 134 9.93 -18.50 -13.28
C ARG A 134 9.04 -19.05 -14.40
N ASN A 135 7.87 -19.60 -14.06
CA ASN A 135 6.91 -20.16 -15.00
C ASN A 135 5.83 -19.15 -15.43
N ASN A 136 6.07 -17.84 -15.26
CA ASN A 136 5.12 -16.76 -15.55
C ASN A 136 3.79 -16.80 -14.75
N GLU A 137 3.74 -17.53 -13.64
CA GLU A 137 2.58 -17.49 -12.77
C GLU A 137 2.57 -16.19 -11.96
N LEU A 138 1.39 -15.58 -11.85
CA LEU A 138 1.20 -14.37 -11.07
C LEU A 138 1.08 -14.71 -9.58
N ILE A 139 1.88 -14.02 -8.76
CA ILE A 139 1.86 -14.12 -7.30
C ILE A 139 1.33 -12.80 -6.75
N PRO A 140 0.13 -12.76 -6.14
CA PRO A 140 -0.41 -11.52 -5.57
C PRO A 140 0.47 -11.04 -4.42
N THR A 141 0.70 -9.73 -4.34
CA THR A 141 1.41 -9.08 -3.22
C THR A 141 0.43 -8.29 -2.36
N CYS A 142 0.35 -6.97 -2.59
CA CYS A 142 -0.48 -6.01 -1.86
C CYS A 142 -1.43 -5.30 -2.83
N GLY A 143 -2.46 -4.68 -2.26
CA GLY A 143 -3.39 -3.85 -3.02
C GLY A 143 -2.75 -2.50 -3.38
N LEU A 144 -3.24 -1.87 -4.46
CA LEU A 144 -2.86 -0.51 -4.81
C LEU A 144 -3.18 0.50 -3.70
N GLY A 145 -4.21 0.23 -2.90
CA GLY A 145 -4.55 1.04 -1.73
C GLY A 145 -3.43 1.05 -0.68
N ASP A 146 -2.79 -0.09 -0.43
CA ASP A 146 -1.68 -0.19 0.53
C ASP A 146 -0.48 0.63 0.05
N TYR A 147 -0.15 0.55 -1.25
CA TYR A 147 0.93 1.35 -1.83
C TYR A 147 0.63 2.86 -1.78
N LEU A 148 -0.59 3.27 -2.12
CA LEU A 148 -1.02 4.67 -1.98
C LEU A 148 -0.84 5.15 -0.54
N TYR A 149 -1.27 4.32 0.40
CA TYR A 149 -1.21 4.60 1.83
C TYR A 149 0.23 4.73 2.34
N TYR A 150 1.12 3.81 1.97
CA TYR A 150 2.54 3.90 2.31
C TYR A 150 3.18 5.17 1.74
N ALA A 151 2.86 5.55 0.50
CA ALA A 151 3.40 6.77 -0.09
C ALA A 151 2.94 8.04 0.65
N ILE A 152 1.64 8.12 1.00
CA ILE A 152 1.09 9.24 1.78
C ILE A 152 1.83 9.39 3.11
N TRP A 153 2.14 8.29 3.80
CA TRP A 153 2.84 8.35 5.09
C TRP A 153 4.33 8.59 5.00
N ILE A 154 5.00 8.01 4.01
CA ILE A 154 6.41 8.32 3.80
C ILE A 154 6.56 9.81 3.56
N VAL A 155 5.67 10.41 2.75
CA VAL A 155 5.75 11.83 2.39
C VAL A 155 5.16 12.75 3.45
N GLY A 156 4.10 12.33 4.16
CA GLY A 156 3.42 13.12 5.18
C GLY A 156 4.31 13.55 6.35
N ILE A 157 5.45 12.85 6.54
CA ILE A 157 6.52 13.23 7.49
C ILE A 157 7.03 14.64 7.23
N HIS A 158 6.94 15.13 5.99
CA HIS A 158 7.42 16.45 5.60
C HIS A 158 6.85 17.58 6.46
N ASN A 159 5.61 17.42 6.93
CA ASN A 159 4.93 18.40 7.78
C ASN A 159 5.56 18.54 9.16
N VAL A 160 6.29 17.52 9.62
CA VAL A 160 6.97 17.52 10.93
C VAL A 160 8.49 17.44 10.81
N SER A 161 9.04 17.00 9.67
CA SER A 161 10.47 17.04 9.39
C SER A 161 10.75 16.93 7.89
N ASP A 162 11.57 17.83 7.38
CA ASP A 162 12.06 17.84 5.99
C ASP A 162 13.39 17.09 5.80
N LYS A 163 13.93 16.50 6.87
CA LYS A 163 15.24 15.84 6.87
C LYS A 163 15.14 14.43 6.29
N LEU A 164 16.07 14.05 5.42
CA LEU A 164 16.08 12.75 4.73
C LEU A 164 15.98 11.55 5.67
N TRP A 165 16.62 11.63 6.84
CA TRP A 165 16.57 10.56 7.83
C TRP A 165 15.16 10.32 8.38
N ALA A 166 14.30 11.33 8.45
CA ALA A 166 12.92 11.18 8.94
C ALA A 166 12.09 10.34 7.97
N TYR A 167 12.22 10.60 6.66
CA TYR A 167 11.60 9.77 5.61
C TYR A 167 12.12 8.33 5.61
N ALA A 168 13.43 8.16 5.84
CA ALA A 168 14.05 6.85 5.93
C ALA A 168 13.52 6.04 7.14
N ILE A 169 13.40 6.67 8.31
CA ILE A 169 12.82 6.04 9.49
C ILE A 169 11.33 5.72 9.28
N ALA A 170 10.54 6.64 8.72
CA ALA A 170 9.14 6.37 8.40
C ALA A 170 8.99 5.16 7.48
N SER A 171 9.80 5.08 6.43
CA SER A 171 9.84 3.94 5.51
C SER A 171 10.27 2.63 6.20
N LEU A 172 11.25 2.70 7.10
CA LEU A 172 11.70 1.56 7.88
C LEU A 172 10.60 1.05 8.83
N LEU A 173 9.84 1.94 9.45
CA LEU A 173 8.75 1.57 10.35
C LEU A 173 7.59 0.91 9.59
N ILE A 174 7.26 1.38 8.39
CA ILE A 174 6.31 0.69 7.49
C ILE A 174 6.82 -0.70 7.14
N PHE A 175 8.11 -0.82 6.79
CA PHE A 175 8.72 -2.10 6.49
C PHE A 175 8.69 -3.06 7.68
N ILE A 176 9.02 -2.59 8.88
CA ILE A 176 8.95 -3.41 10.10
C ILE A 176 7.50 -3.83 10.39
N GLY A 177 6.54 -2.91 10.29
CA GLY A 177 5.12 -3.22 10.52
C GLY A 177 4.63 -4.32 9.57
N THR A 178 4.93 -4.18 8.28
CA THR A 178 4.51 -5.16 7.25
C THR A 178 5.21 -6.51 7.40
N LEU A 179 6.45 -6.54 7.90
CA LEU A 179 7.12 -7.79 8.29
C LEU A 179 6.42 -8.46 9.47
N VAL A 180 6.04 -7.69 10.50
CA VAL A 180 5.29 -8.22 11.65
C VAL A 180 3.95 -8.79 11.19
N ASP A 181 3.21 -8.09 10.33
CA ASP A 181 1.96 -8.60 9.74
C ASP A 181 2.19 -9.91 8.99
N SER A 182 3.25 -9.98 8.17
CA SER A 182 3.62 -11.20 7.44
C SER A 182 3.99 -12.35 8.39
N ILE A 183 4.62 -12.08 9.53
CA ILE A 183 4.92 -13.12 10.51
C ILE A 183 3.60 -13.62 11.13
N ILE A 184 2.73 -12.72 11.57
CA ILE A 184 1.43 -13.04 12.18
C ILE A 184 0.58 -13.84 11.20
N ILE A 185 0.42 -13.36 9.97
CA ILE A 185 -0.31 -14.05 8.89
C ILE A 185 0.26 -15.44 8.70
N GLY A 186 1.59 -15.59 8.69
CA GLY A 186 2.30 -16.86 8.58
C GLY A 186 1.91 -17.90 9.64
N TYR A 187 1.51 -17.47 10.85
CA TYR A 187 1.01 -18.37 11.89
C TYR A 187 -0.47 -18.68 11.76
N ILE A 188 -1.29 -17.73 11.31
CA ILE A 188 -2.76 -17.87 11.33
C ILE A 188 -3.36 -18.35 10.01
N TYR A 189 -2.69 -18.20 8.87
CA TYR A 189 -3.21 -18.57 7.54
C TYR A 189 -3.44 -20.08 7.35
N LYS A 190 -2.85 -20.89 8.25
CA LYS A 190 -2.98 -22.35 8.30
C LYS A 190 -4.28 -22.82 8.95
N LYS A 191 -5.03 -21.93 9.63
CA LYS A 191 -6.31 -22.27 10.26
C LYS A 191 -7.44 -22.35 9.23
N ASP A 192 -8.34 -23.32 9.37
CA ASP A 192 -9.42 -23.57 8.40
C ASP A 192 -10.43 -22.42 8.29
N ASN A 193 -10.59 -21.62 9.35
CA ASN A 193 -11.49 -20.46 9.39
C ASN A 193 -10.77 -19.11 9.10
N TYR A 194 -9.59 -19.15 8.50
CA TYR A 194 -8.85 -17.93 8.17
C TYR A 194 -9.52 -17.18 7.01
N ASN A 195 -10.04 -15.97 7.29
CA ASN A 195 -10.70 -15.09 6.32
C ASN A 195 -9.88 -13.83 5.99
N GLY A 196 -8.62 -13.76 6.44
CA GLY A 196 -7.72 -12.62 6.25
C GLY A 196 -7.27 -11.97 7.56
N PHE A 197 -6.54 -10.85 7.46
CA PHE A 197 -5.93 -10.14 8.57
C PHE A 197 -5.84 -8.64 8.26
N PRO A 198 -6.19 -7.74 9.20
CA PRO A 198 -6.07 -6.29 8.99
C PRO A 198 -4.60 -5.86 9.08
N ALA A 199 -3.94 -5.76 7.93
CA ALA A 199 -2.51 -5.55 7.79
C ALA A 199 -2.10 -4.06 7.72
N THR A 200 -3.02 -3.14 8.00
CA THR A 200 -2.70 -1.69 8.03
C THR A 200 -2.38 -1.17 9.42
N ILE A 201 -2.86 -1.84 10.48
CA ILE A 201 -2.82 -1.33 11.87
C ILE A 201 -1.39 -1.25 12.42
N ILE A 202 -0.58 -2.28 12.21
CA ILE A 202 0.77 -2.34 12.79
C ILE A 202 1.68 -1.31 12.10
N PRO A 203 1.76 -1.26 10.75
CA PRO A 203 2.48 -0.18 10.06
C PRO A 203 2.00 1.21 10.48
N PHE A 204 0.68 1.42 10.59
CA PHE A 204 0.09 2.70 11.02
C PHE A 204 0.59 3.13 12.38
N SER A 205 0.49 2.23 13.36
CA SER A 205 0.78 2.54 14.76
C SER A 205 2.24 2.94 14.92
N LEU A 206 3.16 2.21 14.28
CA LEU A 206 4.60 2.49 14.34
C LEU A 206 4.93 3.87 13.75
N VAL A 207 4.42 4.19 12.56
CA VAL A 207 4.67 5.49 11.91
C VAL A 207 4.03 6.64 12.68
N SER A 208 2.82 6.45 13.21
CA SER A 208 2.11 7.51 13.95
C SER A 208 2.77 7.87 15.26
N ILE A 209 3.32 6.87 15.98
CA ILE A 209 4.12 7.13 17.18
C ILE A 209 5.35 7.98 16.81
N PHE A 210 6.00 7.68 15.68
CA PHE A 210 7.14 8.45 15.22
C PHE A 210 6.76 9.88 14.78
N TYR A 211 5.62 10.07 14.11
CA TYR A 211 5.07 11.40 13.84
C TYR A 211 4.84 12.20 15.12
N GLY A 212 4.18 11.60 16.12
CA GLY A 212 3.95 12.26 17.40
C GLY A 212 5.25 12.64 18.08
N PHE A 213 6.24 11.73 18.09
CA PHE A 213 7.56 12.01 18.65
C PHE A 213 8.24 13.21 18.00
N LEU A 214 8.22 13.32 16.66
CA LEU A 214 8.79 14.48 15.97
C LEU A 214 7.99 15.75 16.17
N TYR A 215 6.66 15.65 16.21
CA TYR A 215 5.77 16.80 16.42
C TYR A 215 6.02 17.46 17.77
N PHE A 216 6.30 16.70 18.83
CA PHE A 216 6.60 17.25 20.16
C PHE A 216 8.05 17.70 20.36
N LEU A 217 8.97 17.33 19.47
CA LEU A 217 10.38 17.71 19.56
C LEU A 217 10.74 19.00 18.81
N ASN A 218 9.88 19.43 17.89
CA ASN A 218 10.02 20.69 17.15
C ASN A 218 9.11 21.77 17.75
#